data_AF-A0A850A0X7-F1
#
_entry.id   AF-A0A850A0X7-F1
#
_cell.length_a   1.000
_cell.length_b   1.000
_cell.length_c   1.000
_cell.angle_alpha   90.00
_cell.angle_beta   90.00
_cell.angle_gamma   90.00
#
_symmetry.space_group_name_H-M   'P 1'
#
loop_
_entity.id
_entity.type
_entity.pdbx_description
1 polymer ?
#
loop_
_entity_poly.entity_id
_entity_poly.type
_entity_poly.pdbx_seq_one_letter_code
_entity_poly.pdbx_strand_id
1 'polypeptide(L)'
;MTPAAYLDSIIEFLLAEPNITRVQVLRQRATNRDGHVRARLALIDSSLLEFSEYFQVDATDSVHVTTYSYHWMDARGRLIRRWDNTPHHPGIAGFPHHIHEGDNVLPGMAMSIFAVLAAVAESIL
;
A
#
# COMPACT_ATOMS: atom_id res chain seq x y z
N MET A 1 -8.53 -17.23 -4.83
CA MET A 1 -7.44 -16.69 -5.67
C MET A 1 -6.11 -17.11 -5.03
N THR A 2 -5.12 -17.60 -5.77
CA THR A 2 -3.82 -17.97 -5.18
C THR A 2 -2.98 -16.73 -4.83
N PRO A 3 -2.01 -16.81 -3.90
CA PRO A 3 -1.12 -15.68 -3.61
C PRO A 3 -0.35 -15.16 -4.83
N ALA A 4 0.05 -16.05 -5.75
CA ALA A 4 0.68 -15.67 -7.01
C ALA A 4 -0.29 -14.90 -7.91
N ALA A 5 -1.52 -15.38 -8.06
CA ALA A 5 -2.55 -14.68 -8.84
C ALA A 5 -2.91 -13.31 -8.25
N TYR A 6 -2.94 -13.17 -6.92
CA TYR A 6 -3.15 -11.87 -6.28
C TYR A 6 -1.98 -10.91 -6.53
N LEU A 7 -0.73 -11.40 -6.40
CA LEU A 7 0.45 -10.61 -6.72
C LEU A 7 0.43 -10.13 -8.19
N ASP A 8 0.10 -11.02 -9.13
CA ASP A 8 -0.01 -10.66 -10.55
C ASP A 8 -1.11 -9.61 -10.75
N SER A 9 -2.26 -9.74 -10.08
CA SER A 9 -3.35 -8.76 -10.15
C SER A 9 -2.94 -7.38 -9.63
N ILE A 10 -2.08 -7.29 -8.60
CA ILE A 10 -1.50 -6.03 -8.15
C ILE A 10 -0.65 -5.44 -9.27
N ILE A 11 0.29 -6.20 -9.83
CA ILE A 11 1.20 -5.68 -10.85
C ILE A 11 0.45 -5.25 -12.11
N GLU A 12 -0.52 -6.04 -12.57
CA GLU A 12 -1.40 -5.68 -13.70
C GLU A 12 -2.16 -4.39 -13.45
N PHE A 13 -2.75 -4.24 -12.25
CA PHE A 13 -3.43 -3.01 -11.86
C PHE A 13 -2.48 -1.80 -11.88
N LEU A 14 -1.29 -1.93 -11.27
CA LEU A 14 -0.31 -0.84 -11.21
C LEU A 14 0.18 -0.41 -12.60
N LEU A 15 0.28 -1.34 -13.55
CA LEU A 15 0.69 -1.04 -14.93
C LEU A 15 -0.44 -0.44 -15.78
N ALA A 16 -1.70 -0.69 -15.41
CA ALA A 16 -2.87 -0.19 -16.12
C ALA A 16 -3.42 1.14 -15.55
N GLU A 17 -3.04 1.49 -14.33
CA GLU A 17 -3.54 2.69 -13.63
C GLU A 17 -3.01 3.99 -14.27
N PRO A 18 -3.88 4.84 -14.86
CA PRO A 18 -3.46 6.04 -15.60
C PRO A 18 -2.75 7.09 -14.74
N ASN A 19 -2.97 7.09 -13.42
CA ASN A 19 -2.32 8.03 -12.51
C ASN A 19 -0.87 7.64 -12.18
N ILE A 20 -0.39 6.49 -12.64
CA ILE A 20 0.97 6.00 -12.43
C ILE A 20 1.79 6.18 -13.71
N THR A 21 2.85 6.97 -13.65
CA THR A 21 3.76 7.20 -14.79
C THR A 21 4.92 6.23 -14.83
N ARG A 22 5.28 5.63 -13.68
CA ARG A 22 6.34 4.63 -13.60
C ARG A 22 6.13 3.68 -12.44
N VAL A 23 6.30 2.38 -12.70
CA VAL A 23 6.34 1.31 -11.70
C VAL A 23 7.77 0.79 -11.58
N GLN A 24 8.30 0.72 -10.36
CA GLN A 24 9.55 0.04 -10.05
C GLN A 24 9.31 -1.01 -8.97
N VAL A 25 9.22 -2.28 -9.35
CA VAL A 25 9.14 -3.38 -8.39
C VAL A 25 10.53 -3.61 -7.78
N LEU A 26 10.60 -3.49 -6.45
CA LEU A 26 11.84 -3.67 -5.68
C LEU A 26 11.94 -5.09 -5.10
N ARG A 27 10.80 -5.70 -4.79
CA ARG A 27 10.70 -7.09 -4.34
C ARG A 27 9.33 -7.66 -4.67
N GLN A 28 9.31 -8.91 -5.06
CA GLN A 28 8.09 -9.70 -5.12
C GLN A 28 8.38 -11.14 -4.71
N ARG A 29 7.46 -11.74 -3.96
CA ARG A 29 7.50 -13.15 -3.57
C ARG A 29 6.07 -13.63 -3.40
N ALA A 30 5.80 -14.84 -3.87
CA ALA A 30 4.60 -15.59 -3.51
C ALA A 30 5.00 -17.00 -3.06
N THR A 31 4.28 -17.52 -2.09
CA THR A 31 4.25 -18.94 -1.73
C THR A 31 2.85 -19.48 -1.94
N ASN A 32 2.58 -20.71 -1.48
CA ASN A 32 1.27 -21.33 -1.57
C ASN A 32 0.25 -20.68 -0.62
N ARG A 33 0.71 -19.94 0.41
CA ARG A 33 -0.14 -19.40 1.48
C ARG A 33 -0.06 -17.89 1.64
N ASP A 34 1.05 -17.28 1.23
CA ASP A 34 1.32 -15.87 1.46
C ASP A 34 2.08 -15.23 0.30
N GLY A 35 2.17 -13.92 0.35
CA GLY A 35 3.00 -13.16 -0.57
C GLY A 35 3.45 -11.84 0.01
N HIS A 36 4.40 -11.23 -0.70
CA HIS A 36 5.00 -9.95 -0.36
C HIS A 36 5.33 -9.20 -1.65
N VAL A 37 4.98 -7.92 -1.67
CA VAL A 37 5.41 -6.99 -2.71
C VAL A 37 5.99 -5.73 -2.09
N ARG A 38 7.08 -5.22 -2.67
CA ARG A 38 7.60 -3.88 -2.41
C ARG A 38 7.82 -3.20 -3.74
N ALA A 39 7.28 -2.00 -3.91
CA ALA A 39 7.45 -1.23 -5.13
C ALA A 39 7.49 0.28 -4.85
N ARG A 40 8.00 1.02 -5.83
CA ARG A 40 7.96 2.47 -5.89
C ARG A 40 7.20 2.90 -7.14
N LEU A 41 6.28 3.82 -6.98
CA LEU A 41 5.42 4.36 -8.02
C LEU A 41 5.72 5.85 -8.17
N ALA A 42 5.93 6.31 -9.40
CA ALA A 42 5.87 7.74 -9.72
C ALA A 42 4.48 8.07 -10.25
N LEU A 43 3.89 9.14 -9.74
CA LEU A 43 2.53 9.56 -10.05
C LEU A 43 2.55 10.74 -11.03
N ILE A 44 1.40 11.03 -11.64
CA ILE A 44 1.25 12.08 -12.67
C ILE A 44 1.57 13.49 -12.17
N ASP A 45 1.37 13.77 -10.89
CA ASP A 45 1.66 15.06 -10.24
C ASP A 45 3.14 15.18 -9.79
N SER A 46 3.99 14.23 -10.20
CA SER A 46 5.39 14.07 -9.77
C SER A 46 5.58 13.65 -8.32
N SER A 47 4.51 13.35 -7.58
CA SER A 47 4.61 12.71 -6.26
C SER A 47 5.03 11.23 -6.38
N LEU A 48 5.47 10.65 -5.27
CA LEU A 48 5.98 9.29 -5.19
C LEU A 48 5.23 8.49 -4.13
N LEU A 49 4.82 7.27 -4.47
CA LEU A 49 4.31 6.29 -3.50
C LEU A 49 5.28 5.12 -3.42
N GLU A 50 5.93 4.95 -2.26
CA GLU A 50 6.69 3.73 -1.96
C GLU A 50 5.90 2.86 -0.99
N PHE A 51 5.80 1.57 -1.26
CA PHE A 51 5.07 0.67 -0.38
C PHE A 51 5.69 -0.71 -0.24
N SER A 52 5.33 -1.36 0.87
CA SER A 52 5.57 -2.77 1.16
C SER A 52 4.27 -3.36 1.68
N GLU A 53 3.77 -4.42 1.05
CA GLU A 53 2.51 -5.10 1.39
C GLU A 53 2.75 -6.61 1.52
N TYR A 54 2.48 -7.15 2.70
CA TYR A 54 2.40 -8.59 2.97
C TYR A 54 0.95 -9.01 3.05
N PHE A 55 0.63 -10.13 2.41
CA PHE A 55 -0.72 -10.67 2.39
C PHE A 55 -0.70 -12.18 2.56
N GLN A 56 -1.83 -12.72 3.01
CA GLN A 56 -2.09 -14.15 3.17
C GLN A 56 -3.38 -14.51 2.45
N VAL A 57 -3.47 -15.75 1.97
CA VAL A 57 -4.72 -16.32 1.45
C VAL A 57 -5.20 -17.38 2.41
N ASP A 58 -6.45 -17.27 2.85
CA ASP A 58 -7.06 -18.25 3.75
C ASP A 58 -7.64 -19.46 3.00
N ALA A 59 -8.19 -20.43 3.74
CA ALA A 59 -8.76 -21.64 3.16
C ALA A 59 -10.03 -21.41 2.31
N THR A 60 -10.61 -20.20 2.37
CA THR A 60 -11.74 -19.76 1.55
C THR A 60 -11.29 -18.98 0.32
N ASP A 61 -9.99 -19.00 0.04
CA ASP A 61 -9.39 -18.30 -1.11
C ASP A 61 -9.48 -16.76 -1.02
N SER A 62 -9.74 -16.25 0.20
CA SER A 62 -9.83 -14.81 0.50
C SER A 62 -8.45 -14.26 0.84
N VAL A 63 -8.13 -13.10 0.26
CA VAL A 63 -6.86 -12.39 0.49
C VAL A 63 -7.00 -11.45 1.68
N HIS A 64 -6.03 -11.50 2.59
CA HIS A 64 -5.91 -10.64 3.76
C HIS A 64 -4.57 -9.93 3.77
N VAL A 65 -4.57 -8.60 3.72
CA VAL A 65 -3.35 -7.80 3.90
C VAL A 65 -3.02 -7.75 5.39
N THR A 66 -1.88 -8.32 5.77
CA THR A 66 -1.53 -8.54 7.19
C THR A 66 -0.50 -7.55 7.71
N THR A 67 0.43 -7.10 6.88
CA THR A 67 1.45 -6.12 7.26
C THR A 67 1.72 -5.20 6.10
N TYR A 68 1.72 -3.89 6.35
CA TYR A 68 1.94 -2.93 5.30
C TYR A 68 2.58 -1.64 5.79
N SER A 69 3.21 -0.96 4.84
CA SER A 69 3.53 0.45 4.93
C SER A 69 3.37 1.06 3.54
N TYR A 70 2.66 2.17 3.46
CA TYR A 70 2.48 2.94 2.23
C TYR A 70 2.90 4.37 2.52
N HIS A 71 3.92 4.87 1.82
CA HIS A 71 4.58 6.13 2.11
C HIS A 71 4.47 7.04 0.89
N TRP A 72 3.54 7.99 0.95
CA TRP A 72 3.27 8.94 -0.12
C TRP A 72 3.99 10.27 0.15
N MET A 73 4.81 10.70 -0.80
CA MET A 73 5.68 11.87 -0.70
C MET A 73 5.49 12.80 -1.88
N ASP A 74 5.67 14.10 -1.66
CA ASP A 74 5.71 15.08 -2.74
C ASP A 74 6.95 14.93 -3.62
N ALA A 75 7.01 15.72 -4.70
CA ALA A 75 8.14 15.72 -5.65
C ALA A 75 9.49 16.10 -5.01
N ARG A 76 9.50 16.63 -3.78
CA ARG A 76 10.71 16.97 -3.01
C ARG A 76 11.07 15.89 -1.98
N GLY A 77 10.32 14.77 -1.95
CA GLY A 77 10.52 13.69 -0.99
C GLY A 77 10.00 13.99 0.41
N ARG A 78 9.14 15.00 0.58
CA ARG A 78 8.51 15.29 1.87
C ARG A 78 7.27 14.42 2.04
N LEU A 79 7.12 13.81 3.21
CA LEU A 79 5.94 13.01 3.55
C LEU A 79 4.67 13.84 3.43
N ILE A 80 3.74 13.39 2.57
CA ILE A 80 2.37 13.89 2.52
C ILE A 80 1.54 13.07 3.52
N ARG A 81 1.54 11.74 3.36
CA ARG A 81 0.79 10.81 4.18
C ARG A 81 1.44 9.43 4.20
N ARG A 82 1.42 8.75 5.34
CA ARG A 82 1.81 7.33 5.44
C ARG A 82 0.72 6.52 6.11
N TRP A 83 0.32 5.42 5.49
CA TRP A 83 -0.53 4.41 6.11
C TRP A 83 0.34 3.26 6.60
N ASP A 84 0.16 2.86 7.85
CA ASP A 84 0.99 1.83 8.50
C ASP A 84 0.14 1.01 9.47
N ASN A 85 0.53 -0.24 9.72
CA ASN A 85 -0.14 -1.10 10.69
C ASN A 85 0.83 -1.79 11.66
N THR A 86 2.05 -1.29 11.79
CA THR A 86 2.96 -1.73 12.85
C THR A 86 2.35 -1.38 14.21
N PRO A 87 2.26 -2.31 15.18
CA PRO A 87 1.44 -2.16 16.39
C PRO A 87 2.08 -1.24 17.46
N HIS A 88 2.45 -0.01 17.09
CA HIS A 88 3.12 0.95 17.97
C HIS A 88 2.17 1.89 18.73
N HIS A 89 0.90 2.02 18.31
CA HIS A 89 -0.04 3.03 18.82
C HIS A 89 -1.35 2.44 19.40
N PRO A 90 -1.30 1.65 20.49
CA PRO A 90 -2.45 0.89 21.02
C PRO A 90 -3.65 1.74 21.47
N GLY A 91 -3.45 3.03 21.75
CA GLY A 91 -4.52 3.94 22.20
C GLY A 91 -5.33 4.60 21.07
N ILE A 92 -4.99 4.34 19.81
CA ILE A 92 -5.66 4.96 18.66
C ILE A 92 -6.80 4.07 18.18
N ALA A 93 -7.95 4.67 17.85
CA ALA A 93 -9.08 3.95 17.26
C ALA A 93 -8.65 3.28 15.94
N GLY A 94 -9.06 2.03 15.74
CA GLY A 94 -8.65 1.26 14.56
C GLY A 94 -7.28 0.60 14.66
N PHE A 95 -6.66 0.56 15.85
CA PHE A 95 -5.41 -0.17 16.08
C PHE A 95 -5.42 -1.59 15.46
N PRO A 96 -4.34 -2.01 14.78
CA PRO A 96 -3.03 -1.36 14.69
C PRO A 96 -2.91 -0.33 13.57
N HIS A 97 -3.99 -0.07 12.83
CA HIS A 97 -3.99 0.77 11.65
C HIS A 97 -3.96 2.24 12.02
N HIS A 98 -3.00 2.96 11.46
CA HIS A 98 -2.82 4.38 11.72
C HIS A 98 -2.27 5.10 10.50
N ILE A 99 -2.44 6.42 10.50
CA ILE A 99 -1.99 7.31 9.42
C ILE A 99 -1.03 8.34 10.03
N HIS A 100 0.13 8.55 9.42
CA HIS A 100 1.02 9.66 9.74
C HIS A 100 0.79 10.81 8.75
N GLU A 101 0.59 12.01 9.28
CA GLU A 101 0.49 13.27 8.53
C GLU A 101 1.28 14.37 9.25
N GLY A 102 2.44 14.72 8.71
CA GLY A 102 3.42 15.54 9.43
C GLY A 102 3.82 14.86 10.74
N ASP A 103 3.68 15.57 11.86
CA ASP A 103 3.97 15.06 13.20
C ASP A 103 2.76 14.37 13.88
N ASN A 104 1.62 14.29 13.19
CA ASN A 104 0.40 13.71 13.74
C ASN A 104 0.27 12.23 13.41
N VAL A 105 -0.22 11.46 14.38
CA VAL A 105 -0.68 10.08 14.18
C VAL A 105 -2.20 10.04 14.34
N LEU A 106 -2.89 9.67 13.27
CA LEU A 106 -4.34 9.67 13.18
C LEU A 106 -4.89 8.23 13.17
N PRO A 107 -6.14 8.02 13.64
CA PRO A 107 -6.88 6.77 13.43
C PRO A 107 -6.85 6.32 11.97
N GLY A 108 -6.67 5.02 11.77
CA GLY A 108 -6.71 4.40 10.46
C GLY A 108 -7.66 3.20 10.43
N MET A 109 -7.72 2.58 9.25
CA MET A 109 -8.37 1.28 9.04
C MET A 109 -7.44 0.39 8.23
N ALA A 110 -7.78 -0.90 8.11
CA ALA A 110 -7.03 -1.81 7.26
C ALA A 110 -6.97 -1.30 5.81
N MET A 111 -5.77 -1.29 5.24
CA MET A 111 -5.51 -0.79 3.89
C MET A 111 -4.85 -1.85 3.01
N SER A 112 -5.19 -1.82 1.73
CA SER A 112 -4.46 -2.47 0.62
C SER A 112 -3.90 -1.39 -0.32
N ILE A 113 -2.98 -1.76 -1.21
CA ILE A 113 -2.48 -0.86 -2.26
C ILE A 113 -3.62 -0.26 -3.11
N PHE A 114 -4.67 -1.03 -3.39
CA PHE A 114 -5.84 -0.56 -4.14
C PHE A 114 -6.57 0.56 -3.39
N ALA A 115 -6.82 0.38 -2.09
CA ALA A 115 -7.48 1.38 -1.26
C ALA A 115 -6.62 2.65 -1.08
N VAL A 116 -5.29 2.48 -0.98
CA VAL A 116 -4.36 3.62 -0.90
C VAL A 116 -4.33 4.40 -2.21
N LEU A 117 -4.26 3.73 -3.36
CA LEU A 117 -4.26 4.41 -4.66
C LEU A 117 -5.58 5.14 -4.92
N ALA A 118 -6.72 4.58 -4.51
CA ALA A 118 -7.99 5.29 -4.54
C ALA A 118 -7.95 6.59 -3.70
N ALA A 119 -7.43 6.52 -2.46
CA ALA A 119 -7.30 7.70 -1.60
C ALA A 119 -6.30 8.75 -2.15
N VAL A 120 -5.24 8.31 -2.80
CA VAL A 120 -4.27 9.21 -3.45
C VAL A 120 -4.86 9.87 -4.70
N ALA A 121 -5.63 9.14 -5.49
CA ALA A 121 -6.27 9.64 -6.71
C ALA A 121 -7.16 10.86 -6.44
N GLU A 122 -7.87 10.90 -5.31
CA GLU A 122 -8.69 12.05 -4.89
C GLU A 122 -7.90 13.35 -4.69
N SER A 123 -6.57 13.28 -4.57
CA SER A 123 -5.70 14.41 -4.25
C SER A 123 -4.77 14.84 -5.37
N ILE A 124 -4.64 14.05 -6.44
CA ILE A 124 -3.71 14.30 -7.56
C ILE A 124 -4.43 14.63 -8.89
N LEU A 125 -5.76 14.59 -8.88
CA LEU A 125 -6.62 14.96 -10.01
C LEU A 125 -7.09 16.42 -9.91
#